data_AF-A0A2J7PBQ6-F1
#
_entry.id   AF-A0A2J7PBQ6-F1
#
_cell.length_a   1.000
_cell.length_b   1.000
_cell.length_c   1.000
_cell.angle_alpha   90.00
_cell.angle_beta   90.00
_cell.angle_gamma   90.00
#
_symmetry.space_group_name_H-M   'P 1'
#
loop_
_entity.id
_entity.type
_entity.pdbx_description
1 polymer ?
#
loop_
_entity_poly.entity_id
_entity_poly.type
_entity_poly.pdbx_seq_one_letter_code
_entity_poly.pdbx_strand_id
1 'polypeptide(L)'
;MFLYFKNPGDANPVGQINMRDARVEEVDHVSDSDSEDREGDGHSTELTIGIFPTHQGPTYLLMPSKQEKDSWMYHLTVVSGGGPNAGTQYEQLVQKLMETDGDPNCVLWRHPHLLHSKESIASPLTTLSSEAIQIEAIKLFKSCQLFISVALDSAGIDYHVVLAQNALQQCLDMPELQAELMCALVKQTSRHTQHKIGVQVNRTITKFKHSRQLLLCATQSLFACDSSSSSGNGGGGSSAGGMQRGSPTSLQVTPPPAPPLLDCKTNPPTFVFVQGWQLLALAVSLFIPRNNRLLWYLKLHLHRNADSKSECGKYAAYCQRALERTLQNGGREAKPSRMEVLSILLKNPYHHSLPHAIPVHMLNGAYQVISFDGSTTIEEFLSTLNQEIGSRDSAQSGFTLFSDDPIEKDLEHFIELQAKVIILLCKTG
;
A
#
# COMPACT_ATOMS: atom_id res chain seq x y z
N MET A 1 19.85 6.92 -12.61
CA MET A 1 20.97 6.71 -13.54
C MET A 1 20.37 6.22 -14.84
N PHE A 2 20.70 6.83 -15.96
CA PHE A 2 20.20 6.45 -17.28
C PHE A 2 21.29 5.66 -18.00
N LEU A 3 20.99 4.40 -18.33
CA LEU A 3 21.93 3.49 -18.98
C LEU A 3 21.51 3.32 -20.44
N TYR A 4 22.48 3.32 -21.36
CA TYR A 4 22.21 3.05 -22.76
C TYR A 4 23.15 1.96 -23.27
N PHE A 5 22.59 1.09 -24.10
CA PHE A 5 23.22 -0.12 -24.63
C PHE A 5 23.30 -0.01 -26.15
N LYS A 6 24.24 -0.74 -26.78
CA LYS A 6 24.39 -0.70 -28.23
C LYS A 6 23.32 -1.55 -28.90
N ASN A 7 23.03 -2.70 -28.30
CA ASN A 7 22.02 -3.64 -28.77
C ASN A 7 21.10 -4.11 -27.61
N PRO A 8 19.86 -4.53 -27.92
CA PRO A 8 18.88 -4.99 -26.91
C PRO A 8 19.29 -6.21 -26.06
N GLY A 9 20.38 -6.91 -26.41
CA GLY A 9 20.86 -8.10 -25.70
C GLY A 9 22.19 -7.90 -24.96
N ASP A 10 22.74 -6.70 -24.93
CA ASP A 10 24.04 -6.45 -24.31
C ASP A 10 23.92 -6.44 -22.77
N ALA A 11 24.77 -7.21 -22.09
CA ALA A 11 24.81 -7.24 -20.62
C ALA A 11 25.52 -6.03 -20.00
N ASN A 12 26.36 -5.33 -20.78
CA ASN A 12 27.16 -4.19 -20.32
C ASN A 12 26.71 -2.90 -21.02
N PRO A 13 26.42 -1.82 -20.28
CA PRO A 13 26.02 -0.56 -20.87
C PRO A 13 27.20 0.08 -21.62
N VAL A 14 26.89 0.73 -22.74
CA VAL A 14 27.85 1.54 -23.50
C VAL A 14 28.21 2.80 -22.72
N GLY A 15 27.26 3.33 -21.96
CA GLY A 15 27.50 4.44 -21.07
C GLY A 15 26.37 4.63 -20.07
N GLN A 16 26.62 5.56 -19.15
CA GLN A 16 25.70 5.89 -18.09
C GLN A 16 25.69 7.39 -17.84
N ILE A 17 24.49 7.92 -17.65
CA ILE A 17 24.26 9.33 -17.34
C ILE A 17 23.71 9.42 -15.92
N ASN A 18 24.34 10.26 -15.09
CA ASN A 18 23.73 10.63 -13.83
C ASN A 18 22.63 11.67 -14.10
N MET A 19 21.39 11.21 -14.05
CA MET A 19 20.24 12.07 -14.32
C MET A 19 19.98 13.09 -13.21
N ARG A 20 20.48 12.90 -11.98
CA ARG A 20 20.15 13.80 -10.87
C ARG A 20 20.53 15.24 -11.20
N ASP A 21 19.56 16.13 -11.14
CA ASP A 21 19.66 17.56 -11.45
C ASP A 21 20.10 17.87 -12.90
N ALA A 22 20.01 16.88 -13.79
CA ALA A 22 20.26 17.09 -15.21
C ALA A 22 19.14 17.95 -15.81
N ARG A 23 19.50 18.90 -16.68
CA ARG A 23 18.49 19.63 -17.45
C ARG A 23 18.08 18.79 -18.65
N VAL A 24 16.78 18.66 -18.90
CA VAL A 24 16.23 17.91 -20.04
C VAL A 24 15.36 18.86 -20.85
N GLU A 25 15.72 19.07 -22.10
CA GLU A 25 15.10 20.07 -22.97
C GLU A 25 14.90 19.53 -24.38
N GLU A 26 13.89 20.05 -25.06
CA GLU A 26 13.77 19.93 -26.51
C GLU A 26 14.84 20.81 -27.14
N VAL A 27 15.61 20.25 -28.08
CA VAL A 27 16.68 20.98 -28.75
C VAL A 27 16.33 21.14 -30.21
N ASP A 28 15.89 22.35 -30.55
CA ASP A 28 15.77 22.78 -31.93
C ASP A 28 17.16 23.19 -32.43
N HIS A 29 17.64 22.50 -33.45
CA HIS A 29 18.92 22.72 -34.14
C HIS A 29 20.19 22.34 -33.35
N VAL A 30 20.78 21.19 -33.70
CA VAL A 30 22.24 21.05 -33.64
C VAL A 30 22.75 21.48 -35.01
N SER A 31 23.00 22.77 -35.19
CA SER A 31 23.67 23.25 -36.41
C SER A 31 25.13 22.81 -36.31
N ASP A 32 25.50 21.71 -36.96
CA ASP A 32 26.90 21.45 -37.25
C ASP A 32 27.38 22.56 -38.18
N SER A 33 28.14 23.49 -37.61
CA SER A 33 28.88 24.50 -38.34
C SER A 33 29.97 23.81 -39.15
N ASP A 34 29.60 23.20 -40.28
CA ASP A 34 30.44 22.95 -41.48
C ASP A 34 29.77 22.06 -42.58
N SER A 35 28.45 21.86 -42.60
CA SER A 35 27.81 21.14 -43.73
C SER A 35 27.18 22.11 -44.75
N GLU A 36 27.91 22.42 -45.81
CA GLU A 36 27.37 23.03 -47.03
C GLU A 36 26.30 22.10 -47.64
N ASP A 37 25.11 22.67 -47.81
CA ASP A 37 23.99 22.28 -48.67
C ASP A 37 23.96 20.84 -49.23
N ARG A 38 23.06 20.03 -48.66
CA ARG A 38 22.35 19.01 -49.43
C ARG A 38 20.85 19.17 -49.23
N GLU A 39 20.21 19.76 -50.24
CA GLU A 39 18.77 19.68 -50.45
C GLU A 39 18.37 18.20 -50.56
N GLY A 40 17.63 17.70 -49.57
CA GLY A 40 17.08 16.34 -49.59
C GLY A 40 16.61 15.86 -48.23
N ASP A 41 15.28 15.84 -48.04
CA ASP A 41 14.53 15.28 -46.90
C ASP A 41 14.52 16.11 -45.60
N GLY A 42 13.64 17.11 -45.57
CA GLY A 42 13.37 17.97 -44.41
C GLY A 42 12.57 17.28 -43.29
N HIS A 43 12.90 16.05 -42.90
CA HIS A 43 12.26 15.33 -41.80
C HIS A 43 13.37 14.75 -40.91
N SER A 44 13.53 15.21 -39.65
CA SER A 44 14.03 14.42 -38.50
C SER A 44 14.70 15.25 -37.37
N THR A 45 14.97 16.55 -37.52
CA THR A 45 15.67 17.31 -36.45
C THR A 45 14.76 17.77 -35.30
N GLU A 46 13.44 17.91 -35.51
CA GLU A 46 12.45 18.35 -34.50
C GLU A 46 12.16 17.30 -33.40
N LEU A 47 12.79 16.13 -33.48
CA LEU A 47 12.57 15.01 -32.56
C LEU A 47 13.77 14.73 -31.65
N THR A 48 14.53 15.77 -31.29
CA THR A 48 15.76 15.66 -30.48
C THR A 48 15.53 16.06 -29.03
N ILE A 49 15.96 15.19 -28.10
CA ILE A 49 15.97 15.47 -26.66
C ILE A 49 17.41 15.69 -26.21
N GLY A 50 17.70 16.84 -25.59
CA GLY A 50 18.98 17.13 -24.96
C GLY A 50 18.95 16.82 -23.47
N ILE A 51 19.92 16.02 -23.01
CA ILE A 51 20.19 15.77 -21.59
C ILE A 51 21.49 16.48 -21.23
N PHE A 52 21.43 17.38 -20.24
CA PHE A 52 22.55 18.21 -19.79
C PHE A 52 22.86 17.93 -18.30
N PRO A 53 23.72 16.93 -18.00
CA PRO A 53 24.14 16.63 -16.63
C PRO A 53 25.06 17.72 -16.06
N THR A 54 25.11 17.86 -14.74
CA THR A 54 25.95 18.87 -14.05
C THR A 54 27.45 18.59 -14.11
N HIS A 55 27.85 17.33 -14.30
CA HIS A 55 29.24 16.90 -14.25
C HIS A 55 29.68 16.08 -15.48
N GLN A 56 28.89 16.10 -16.57
CA GLN A 56 29.18 15.39 -17.82
C GLN A 56 28.76 16.26 -19.02
N GLY A 57 29.30 15.99 -20.20
CA GLY A 57 28.88 16.68 -21.43
C GLY A 57 27.42 16.38 -21.81
N PRO A 58 26.80 17.22 -22.65
CA PRO A 58 25.44 16.99 -23.09
C PRO A 58 25.33 15.71 -23.92
N THR A 59 24.22 15.00 -23.76
CA THR A 59 23.86 13.83 -24.60
C THR A 59 22.56 14.13 -25.33
N TYR A 60 22.53 13.87 -26.63
CA TYR A 60 21.37 14.10 -27.48
C TYR A 60 20.76 12.77 -27.92
N LEU A 61 19.44 12.64 -27.76
CA LEU A 61 18.68 11.47 -28.17
C LEU A 61 17.79 11.84 -29.36
N LEU A 62 17.93 11.10 -30.46
CA LEU A 62 17.11 11.25 -31.66
C LEU A 62 15.93 10.28 -31.58
N MET A 63 14.71 10.80 -31.63
CA MET A 63 13.49 10.00 -31.48
C MET A 63 12.84 9.74 -32.84
N PRO A 64 12.33 8.53 -33.09
CA PRO A 64 11.74 8.16 -34.38
C PRO A 64 10.34 8.75 -34.59
N SER A 65 9.64 9.16 -33.52
CA SER A 65 8.31 9.76 -33.59
C SER A 65 8.09 10.81 -32.51
N LYS A 66 7.15 11.74 -32.77
CA LYS A 66 6.74 12.76 -31.79
C LYS A 66 6.15 12.14 -30.52
N GLN A 67 5.38 11.06 -30.64
CA GLN A 67 4.81 10.35 -29.50
C GLN A 67 5.89 9.77 -28.59
N GLU A 68 6.91 9.14 -29.18
CA GLU A 68 8.06 8.63 -28.41
C GLU A 68 8.86 9.78 -27.79
N LYS A 69 9.07 10.87 -28.53
CA LYS A 69 9.74 12.06 -28.00
C LYS A 69 9.05 12.60 -26.76
N ASP A 70 7.74 12.82 -26.83
CA ASP A 70 6.97 13.38 -25.71
C ASP A 70 6.99 12.43 -24.49
N SER A 71 6.90 11.12 -24.72
CA SER A 71 7.01 10.10 -23.66
C SER A 71 8.40 10.08 -23.01
N TRP A 72 9.46 10.05 -23.81
CA TRP A 72 10.85 10.06 -23.32
C TRP A 72 11.20 11.38 -22.63
N MET A 73 10.76 12.52 -23.17
CA MET A 73 10.97 13.85 -22.58
C MET A 73 10.39 13.90 -21.18
N TYR A 74 9.15 13.44 -21.04
CA TYR A 74 8.47 13.37 -19.75
C TYR A 74 9.22 12.47 -18.76
N HIS A 75 9.54 11.22 -19.16
CA HIS A 75 10.27 10.31 -18.28
C HIS A 75 11.63 10.88 -17.88
N LEU A 76 12.45 11.33 -18.83
CA LEU A 76 13.77 11.89 -18.59
C LEU A 76 13.71 13.12 -17.68
N THR A 77 12.72 14.01 -17.86
CA THR A 77 12.48 15.13 -16.96
C THR A 77 12.18 14.65 -15.54
N VAL A 78 11.29 13.66 -15.38
CA VAL A 78 10.96 13.07 -14.07
C VAL A 78 12.19 12.44 -13.41
N VAL A 79 12.96 11.61 -14.12
CA VAL A 79 14.16 10.96 -13.55
C VAL A 79 15.29 11.96 -13.31
N SER A 80 15.28 13.09 -14.03
CA SER A 80 16.25 14.15 -13.81
C SER A 80 16.02 14.97 -12.54
N GLY A 81 14.87 14.76 -11.89
CA GLY A 81 14.42 15.61 -10.80
C GLY A 81 13.86 16.94 -11.29
N GLY A 82 13.41 17.01 -12.55
CA GLY A 82 12.99 18.21 -13.26
C GLY A 82 11.92 19.00 -12.51
N GLY A 83 12.37 20.00 -11.75
CA GLY A 83 11.55 21.00 -11.09
C GLY A 83 10.58 20.50 -10.01
N PRO A 84 10.09 21.40 -9.14
CA PRO A 84 9.14 21.07 -8.06
C PRO A 84 7.76 20.57 -8.53
N ASN A 85 7.53 20.45 -9.84
CA ASN A 85 6.23 20.17 -10.46
C ASN A 85 6.22 18.94 -11.39
N ALA A 86 7.29 18.14 -11.46
CA ALA A 86 7.28 16.89 -12.23
C ALA A 86 6.54 15.76 -11.48
N GLY A 87 5.89 14.88 -12.25
CA GLY A 87 5.09 13.77 -11.74
C GLY A 87 3.64 14.13 -11.41
N THR A 88 2.89 13.18 -10.89
CA THR A 88 1.48 13.40 -10.50
C THR A 88 1.38 14.36 -9.31
N GLN A 89 0.18 14.91 -9.07
CA GLN A 89 -0.07 15.74 -7.88
C GLN A 89 0.27 15.00 -6.57
N TYR A 90 0.04 13.70 -6.52
CA TYR A 90 0.37 12.89 -5.35
C TYR A 90 1.90 12.81 -5.14
N GLU A 91 2.67 12.54 -6.20
CA GLU A 91 4.13 12.48 -6.15
C GLU A 91 4.78 13.83 -5.78
N GLN A 92 4.21 14.93 -6.27
CA GLN A 92 4.65 16.29 -5.91
C GLN A 92 4.43 16.60 -4.42
N LEU A 93 3.30 16.16 -3.85
CA LEU A 93 3.03 16.32 -2.42
C LEU A 93 3.97 15.46 -1.57
N VAL A 94 4.25 14.24 -1.99
CA VAL A 94 5.22 13.36 -1.34
C VAL A 94 6.63 13.96 -1.41
N GLN A 95 7.01 14.57 -2.54
CA GLN A 95 8.28 15.26 -2.68
C GLN A 95 8.40 16.44 -1.69
N LYS A 96 7.35 17.27 -1.56
CA LYS A 96 7.35 18.38 -0.60
C LYS A 96 7.40 17.91 0.87
N LEU A 97 6.80 16.75 1.16
CA LEU A 97 6.97 16.11 2.48
C LEU A 97 8.41 15.66 2.70
N MET A 98 9.07 15.12 1.67
CA MET A 98 10.47 14.70 1.73
C MET A 98 11.43 15.89 1.92
N GLU A 99 11.15 17.04 1.28
CA GLU A 99 11.89 18.29 1.45
C GLU A 99 11.82 18.84 2.89
N THR A 100 10.78 18.47 3.64
CA THR A 100 10.59 18.82 5.06
C THR A 100 10.96 17.68 6.02
N ASP A 101 11.67 16.65 5.52
CA ASP A 101 12.04 15.42 6.25
C ASP A 101 10.85 14.76 6.99
N GLY A 102 9.65 14.89 6.42
CA GLY A 102 8.44 14.32 6.99
C GLY A 102 7.97 14.97 8.30
N ASP A 103 8.33 16.24 8.57
CA ASP A 103 7.94 16.97 9.79
C ASP A 103 6.49 16.66 10.20
N PRO A 104 6.25 16.10 11.40
CA PRO A 104 4.92 15.78 11.88
C PRO A 104 3.95 16.95 11.91
N ASN A 105 4.45 18.19 11.99
CA ASN A 105 3.64 19.40 12.01
C ASN A 105 3.30 19.94 10.61
N CYS A 106 3.88 19.35 9.56
CA CYS A 106 3.66 19.78 8.18
C CYS A 106 2.17 19.75 7.80
N VAL A 107 1.67 20.84 7.24
CA VAL A 107 0.26 20.98 6.85
C VAL A 107 -0.14 20.01 5.73
N LEU A 108 0.83 19.53 4.96
CA LEU A 108 0.61 18.59 3.85
C LEU A 108 0.01 17.27 4.32
N TRP A 109 0.28 16.83 5.56
CA TRP A 109 -0.37 15.64 6.14
C TRP A 109 -1.89 15.73 6.17
N ARG A 110 -2.46 16.94 6.09
CA ARG A 110 -3.91 17.18 6.05
C ARG A 110 -4.45 17.41 4.63
N HIS A 111 -3.60 17.32 3.61
CA HIS A 111 -3.98 17.59 2.23
C HIS A 111 -4.90 16.46 1.70
N PRO A 112 -6.09 16.76 1.14
CA PRO A 112 -7.07 15.74 0.73
C PRO A 112 -6.53 14.67 -0.23
N HIS A 113 -5.57 15.02 -1.08
CA HIS A 113 -4.96 14.07 -2.01
C HIS A 113 -4.11 13.00 -1.30
N LEU A 114 -3.58 13.27 -0.10
CA LEU A 114 -2.84 12.28 0.69
C LEU A 114 -3.73 11.49 1.67
N LEU A 115 -4.97 11.94 1.89
CA LEU A 115 -5.90 11.34 2.85
C LEU A 115 -6.87 10.37 2.17
N HIS A 116 -7.49 9.53 3.01
CA HIS A 116 -8.54 8.59 2.60
C HIS A 116 -9.66 9.31 1.82
N SER A 117 -10.13 8.70 0.73
CA SER A 117 -11.32 9.16 0.00
C SER A 117 -12.28 8.02 -0.31
N LYS A 118 -13.57 8.33 -0.26
CA LYS A 118 -14.65 7.45 -0.77
C LYS A 118 -14.87 7.62 -2.27
N GLU A 119 -14.43 8.75 -2.83
CA GLU A 119 -14.53 9.03 -4.25
C GLU A 119 -13.45 8.25 -5.01
N SER A 120 -13.79 7.76 -6.20
CA SER A 120 -12.80 7.14 -7.08
C SER A 120 -11.84 8.20 -7.63
N ILE A 121 -10.59 7.81 -7.90
CA ILE A 121 -9.62 8.67 -8.58
C ILE A 121 -9.94 8.78 -10.08
N ALA A 122 -9.69 9.96 -10.65
CA ALA A 122 -9.82 10.22 -12.09
C ALA A 122 -8.50 10.03 -12.86
N SER A 123 -7.37 10.06 -12.14
CA SER A 123 -6.03 9.84 -12.68
C SER A 123 -5.20 9.03 -11.68
N PRO A 124 -4.16 8.31 -12.13
CA PRO A 124 -3.27 7.55 -11.25
C PRO A 124 -2.54 8.43 -10.23
N LEU A 125 -2.11 7.79 -9.13
CA LEU A 125 -1.31 8.40 -8.06
C LEU A 125 0.18 8.40 -8.38
N THR A 126 0.63 7.60 -9.34
CA THR A 126 2.01 7.51 -9.79
C THR A 126 2.14 7.83 -11.27
N THR A 127 3.34 8.24 -11.66
CA THR A 127 3.67 8.45 -13.06
C THR A 127 3.69 7.12 -13.81
N LEU A 128 2.81 6.96 -14.81
CA LEU A 128 2.69 5.73 -15.61
C LEU A 128 2.81 6.00 -17.12
N SER A 129 3.49 5.11 -17.83
CA SER A 129 4.01 5.33 -19.18
C SER A 129 2.99 5.29 -20.31
N SER A 130 1.82 4.67 -20.11
CA SER A 130 0.80 4.52 -21.16
C SER A 130 -0.62 4.66 -20.63
N GLU A 131 -1.54 5.12 -21.49
CA GLU A 131 -2.96 5.25 -21.14
C GLU A 131 -3.58 3.91 -20.71
N ALA A 132 -3.16 2.80 -21.33
CA ALA A 132 -3.63 1.46 -20.98
C ALA A 132 -3.34 1.12 -19.51
N ILE A 133 -2.12 1.37 -19.03
CA ILE A 133 -1.77 1.10 -17.63
C ILE A 133 -2.39 2.12 -16.66
N GLN A 134 -2.63 3.35 -17.11
CA GLN A 134 -3.36 4.36 -16.33
C GLN A 134 -4.80 3.93 -16.08
N ILE A 135 -5.47 3.32 -17.07
CA ILE A 135 -6.81 2.75 -16.91
C ILE A 135 -6.80 1.59 -15.89
N GLU A 136 -5.81 0.71 -15.98
CA GLU A 136 -5.66 -0.41 -15.02
C GLU A 136 -5.38 0.09 -13.59
N ALA A 137 -4.58 1.14 -13.42
CA ALA A 137 -4.36 1.80 -12.13
C ALA A 137 -5.66 2.34 -11.50
N ILE A 138 -6.53 2.98 -12.30
CA ILE A 138 -7.83 3.47 -11.82
C ILE A 138 -8.75 2.30 -11.42
N LYS A 139 -8.75 1.20 -12.18
CA LYS A 139 -9.50 -0.02 -11.83
C LYS A 139 -8.96 -0.66 -10.55
N LEU A 140 -7.64 -0.71 -10.38
CA LEU A 140 -6.99 -1.23 -9.19
C LEU A 140 -7.36 -0.42 -7.94
N PHE A 141 -7.40 0.92 -8.04
CA PHE A 141 -7.88 1.77 -6.95
C PHE A 141 -9.32 1.46 -6.57
N LYS A 142 -10.22 1.25 -7.55
CA LYS A 142 -11.60 0.83 -7.30
C LYS A 142 -11.68 -0.54 -6.65
N SER A 143 -10.83 -1.49 -7.04
CA SER A 143 -10.73 -2.80 -6.38
C SER A 143 -10.35 -2.66 -4.90
N CYS A 144 -9.39 -1.80 -4.58
CA CYS A 144 -9.04 -1.47 -3.20
C CYS A 144 -10.22 -0.84 -2.44
N GLN A 145 -10.98 0.06 -3.08
CA GLN A 145 -12.18 0.65 -2.48
C GLN A 145 -13.25 -0.39 -2.19
N LEU A 146 -13.52 -1.32 -3.11
CA LEU A 146 -14.45 -2.43 -2.89
C LEU A 146 -14.02 -3.28 -1.70
N PHE A 147 -12.72 -3.59 -1.61
CA PHE A 147 -12.18 -4.40 -0.52
C PHE A 147 -12.36 -3.74 0.86
N ILE A 148 -12.23 -2.42 0.97
CA ILE A 148 -12.29 -1.73 2.28
C ILE A 148 -13.67 -1.17 2.63
N SER A 149 -14.57 -1.01 1.66
CA SER A 149 -15.86 -0.32 1.87
C SER A 149 -16.95 -1.23 2.43
N VAL A 150 -16.81 -2.55 2.24
CA VAL A 150 -17.70 -3.56 2.80
C VAL A 150 -17.04 -4.14 4.05
N ALA A 151 -17.78 -4.23 5.16
CA ALA A 151 -17.25 -4.81 6.39
C ALA A 151 -17.02 -6.32 6.21
N LEU A 152 -15.86 -6.79 6.64
CA LEU A 152 -15.57 -8.23 6.66
C LEU A 152 -16.47 -8.94 7.69
N ASP A 153 -17.30 -9.86 7.21
CA ASP A 153 -18.07 -10.79 8.03
C ASP A 153 -17.92 -12.22 7.50
N SER A 154 -18.42 -13.20 8.25
CA SER A 154 -18.31 -14.63 7.91
C SER A 154 -18.91 -14.98 6.54
N ALA A 155 -19.94 -14.27 6.09
CA ALA A 155 -20.60 -14.51 4.81
C ALA A 155 -19.83 -13.90 3.63
N GLY A 156 -19.13 -12.79 3.85
CA GLY A 156 -18.32 -12.07 2.88
C GLY A 156 -16.85 -12.48 2.84
N ILE A 157 -16.39 -13.42 3.66
CA ILE A 157 -14.96 -13.81 3.74
C ILE A 157 -14.40 -14.16 2.35
N ASP A 158 -15.08 -15.03 1.60
CA ASP A 158 -14.57 -15.48 0.30
C ASP A 158 -14.54 -14.33 -0.72
N TYR A 159 -15.48 -13.38 -0.63
CA TYR A 159 -15.46 -12.17 -1.45
C TYR A 159 -14.21 -11.33 -1.19
N HIS A 160 -13.85 -11.10 0.08
CA HIS A 160 -12.63 -10.37 0.43
C HIS A 160 -11.37 -11.13 0.02
N VAL A 161 -11.33 -12.45 0.17
CA VAL A 161 -10.21 -13.28 -0.28
C VAL A 161 -9.98 -13.10 -1.78
N VAL A 162 -11.03 -13.23 -2.59
CA VAL A 162 -10.95 -13.10 -4.05
C VAL A 162 -10.51 -11.68 -4.45
N LEU A 163 -11.07 -10.64 -3.83
CA LEU A 163 -10.67 -9.26 -4.12
C LEU A 163 -9.18 -9.02 -3.83
N ALA A 164 -8.69 -9.46 -2.67
CA ALA A 164 -7.27 -9.29 -2.30
C ALA A 164 -6.36 -10.06 -3.26
N GLN A 165 -6.68 -11.33 -3.55
CA GLN A 165 -5.90 -12.17 -4.45
C GLN A 165 -5.85 -11.60 -5.87
N ASN A 166 -6.97 -11.10 -6.39
CA ASN A 166 -7.03 -10.53 -7.74
C ASN A 166 -6.25 -9.21 -7.84
N ALA A 167 -6.39 -8.31 -6.87
CA ALA A 167 -5.65 -7.05 -6.85
C ALA A 167 -4.13 -7.29 -6.78
N LEU A 168 -3.70 -8.25 -5.96
CA LEU A 168 -2.28 -8.59 -5.80
C LEU A 168 -1.74 -9.35 -7.03
N GLN A 169 -2.51 -10.25 -7.62
CA GLN A 169 -2.13 -10.92 -8.87
C GLN A 169 -1.96 -9.91 -10.01
N GLN A 170 -2.88 -8.95 -10.14
CA GLN A 170 -2.77 -7.90 -11.16
C GLN A 170 -1.44 -7.12 -11.03
N CYS A 171 -0.95 -6.89 -9.81
CA CYS A 171 0.33 -6.22 -9.57
C CYS A 171 1.56 -7.11 -9.79
N LEU A 172 1.39 -8.44 -9.78
CA LEU A 172 2.42 -9.39 -10.21
C LEU A 172 2.49 -9.45 -11.73
N ASP A 173 1.35 -9.46 -12.40
CA ASP A 173 1.25 -9.48 -13.86
C ASP A 173 1.71 -8.15 -14.49
N MET A 174 1.49 -7.03 -13.79
CA MET A 174 1.87 -5.68 -14.22
C MET A 174 2.69 -4.96 -13.13
N PRO A 175 4.02 -5.16 -13.09
CA PRO A 175 4.88 -4.66 -12.01
C PRO A 175 4.89 -3.14 -11.82
N GLU A 176 4.54 -2.35 -12.85
CA GLU A 176 4.43 -0.89 -12.73
C GLU A 176 3.27 -0.48 -11.81
N LEU A 177 2.24 -1.33 -11.65
CA LEU A 177 1.13 -1.09 -10.72
C LEU A 177 1.49 -1.32 -9.25
N GLN A 178 2.64 -1.92 -8.95
CA GLN A 178 3.05 -2.17 -7.56
C GLN A 178 3.22 -0.88 -6.76
N ALA A 179 3.84 0.13 -7.37
CA ALA A 179 3.99 1.45 -6.75
C ALA A 179 2.63 2.14 -6.60
N GLU A 180 1.76 2.03 -7.61
CA GLU A 180 0.41 2.56 -7.59
C GLU A 180 -0.44 1.97 -6.45
N LEU A 181 -0.40 0.64 -6.27
CA LEU A 181 -1.11 -0.04 -5.18
C LEU A 181 -0.64 0.48 -3.82
N MET A 182 0.67 0.61 -3.63
CA MET A 182 1.24 1.10 -2.37
C MET A 182 0.77 2.52 -2.06
N CYS A 183 0.79 3.42 -3.05
CA CYS A 183 0.25 4.77 -2.92
C CYS A 183 -1.25 4.77 -2.60
N ALA A 184 -2.02 3.90 -3.26
CA ALA A 184 -3.45 3.76 -3.03
C ALA A 184 -3.74 3.31 -1.59
N LEU A 185 -3.03 2.31 -1.08
CA LEU A 185 -3.21 1.78 0.27
C LEU A 185 -2.73 2.77 1.33
N VAL A 186 -1.60 3.46 1.12
CA VAL A 186 -1.14 4.56 1.98
C VAL A 186 -2.19 5.68 2.05
N LYS A 187 -2.73 6.08 0.90
CA LYS A 187 -3.82 7.06 0.84
C LYS A 187 -5.05 6.57 1.61
N GLN A 188 -5.52 5.35 1.37
CA GLN A 188 -6.74 4.83 1.98
C GLN A 188 -6.62 4.52 3.48
N THR A 189 -5.40 4.34 3.99
CA THR A 189 -5.10 4.18 5.43
C THR A 189 -4.82 5.52 6.14
N SER A 190 -4.66 6.61 5.40
CA SER A 190 -4.41 7.95 5.94
C SER A 190 -5.69 8.62 6.44
N ARG A 191 -5.78 8.83 7.75
CA ARG A 191 -7.00 9.32 8.43
C ARG A 191 -7.16 10.83 8.36
N HIS A 192 -8.40 11.29 8.24
CA HIS A 192 -8.76 12.69 8.46
C HIS A 192 -8.64 13.03 9.96
N THR A 193 -7.69 13.88 10.34
CA THR A 193 -7.59 14.36 11.73
C THR A 193 -8.62 15.47 11.97
N GLN A 194 -9.69 15.20 12.72
CA GLN A 194 -10.56 16.24 13.24
C GLN A 194 -9.92 16.88 14.48
N HIS A 195 -9.17 17.96 14.31
CA HIS A 195 -8.88 18.80 15.46
C HIS A 195 -10.14 19.60 15.82
N LYS A 196 -10.81 19.22 16.91
CA LYS A 196 -11.57 20.20 17.68
C LYS A 196 -10.53 21.17 18.25
N ILE A 197 -10.33 22.31 17.59
CA ILE A 197 -9.68 23.45 18.23
C ILE A 197 -10.67 23.91 19.30
N GLY A 198 -10.61 23.28 20.47
CA GLY A 198 -11.25 23.80 21.66
C GLY A 198 -10.52 25.08 22.02
N VAL A 199 -11.00 26.21 21.52
CA VAL A 199 -10.61 27.52 22.05
C VAL A 199 -11.14 27.57 23.48
N GLN A 200 -10.38 27.05 24.44
CA GLN A 200 -10.56 27.46 25.83
C GLN A 200 -10.13 28.92 25.91
N VAL A 201 -11.12 29.81 25.74
CA VAL A 201 -10.96 31.22 26.05
C VAL A 201 -10.76 31.33 27.57
N ASN A 202 -9.51 31.20 28.02
CA ASN A 202 -9.13 31.72 29.32
C ASN A 202 -9.27 33.25 29.22
N ARG A 203 -10.39 33.78 29.75
CA ARG A 203 -10.59 35.22 29.93
C ARG A 203 -9.62 35.72 31.00
N THR A 204 -8.38 35.98 30.61
CA THR A 204 -7.50 36.91 31.32
C THR A 204 -7.58 38.26 30.62
N ILE A 205 -8.28 39.17 31.28
CA ILE A 205 -8.43 40.57 30.87
C ILE A 205 -7.05 41.22 30.89
N THR A 206 -6.47 41.49 29.73
CA THR A 206 -5.50 42.58 29.59
C THR A 206 -5.79 43.34 28.30
N LYS A 207 -5.97 44.65 28.45
CA LYS A 207 -6.30 45.61 27.39
C LYS A 207 -5.07 45.82 26.51
N PHE A 208 -5.12 45.44 25.23
CA PHE A 208 -4.32 46.11 24.20
C PHE A 208 -5.12 46.29 22.91
N LYS A 209 -5.29 47.56 22.53
CA LYS A 209 -5.83 48.01 21.26
C LYS A 209 -4.73 47.89 20.20
N HIS A 210 -4.94 47.12 19.13
CA HIS A 210 -4.85 47.65 17.77
C HIS A 210 -5.41 46.65 16.74
N SER A 211 -6.25 47.22 15.89
CA SER A 211 -6.93 46.61 14.76
C SER A 211 -5.94 46.18 13.67
N ARG A 212 -6.04 44.95 13.18
CA ARG A 212 -5.94 44.63 11.75
C ARG A 212 -6.74 43.36 11.44
N GLN A 213 -7.67 43.55 10.52
CA GLN A 213 -8.73 42.65 10.10
C GLN A 213 -8.16 41.67 9.07
N LEU A 214 -8.19 40.37 9.36
CA LEU A 214 -8.00 39.31 8.36
C LEU A 214 -9.33 38.56 8.24
N LEU A 215 -9.98 38.74 7.10
CA LEU A 215 -11.22 38.11 6.70
C LEU A 215 -10.98 36.61 6.46
N LEU A 216 -11.53 35.76 7.32
CA LEU A 216 -11.71 34.33 7.07
C LEU A 216 -13.15 34.10 6.61
N CYS A 217 -13.35 33.86 5.31
CA CYS A 217 -14.58 33.26 4.80
C CYS A 217 -14.57 31.76 5.14
N ALA A 218 -15.22 31.41 6.24
CA ALA A 218 -15.64 30.04 6.51
C ALA A 218 -17.12 29.92 6.14
N THR A 219 -17.44 29.32 5.00
CA THR A 219 -18.80 28.83 4.73
C THR A 219 -18.97 27.50 5.44
N GLN A 220 -19.34 27.58 6.72
CA GLN A 220 -19.87 26.45 7.47
C GLN A 220 -21.26 26.12 6.93
N SER A 221 -21.44 24.95 6.33
CA SER A 221 -22.76 24.36 6.11
C SER A 221 -23.24 23.72 7.41
N LEU A 222 -23.96 24.50 8.20
CA LEU A 222 -24.77 24.05 9.34
C LEU A 222 -26.24 24.05 8.91
N PHE A 223 -26.81 22.87 8.65
CA PHE A 223 -28.25 22.68 8.66
C PHE A 223 -28.59 21.41 9.44
N ALA A 224 -29.04 21.60 10.68
CA ALA A 224 -29.92 20.70 11.39
C ALA A 224 -30.99 21.58 12.03
N CYS A 225 -32.20 21.58 11.46
CA CYS A 225 -33.38 22.14 12.10
C CYS A 225 -34.05 21.04 12.91
N ASP A 226 -33.93 21.10 14.24
CA ASP A 226 -34.88 20.48 15.16
C ASP A 226 -36.13 21.38 15.24
N SER A 227 -37.31 20.80 15.11
CA SER A 227 -38.58 21.44 15.45
C SER A 227 -39.32 20.55 16.45
N SER A 228 -39.30 20.93 17.72
CA SER A 228 -40.21 20.41 18.73
C SER A 228 -41.48 21.25 18.78
N SER A 229 -42.65 20.62 18.74
CA SER A 229 -43.70 20.67 19.80
C SER A 229 -45.14 20.53 19.30
N SER A 230 -45.83 19.57 19.94
CA SER A 230 -47.23 19.56 20.39
C SER A 230 -48.39 19.87 19.43
N SER A 231 -49.29 18.89 19.28
CA SER A 231 -50.73 18.99 19.67
C SER A 231 -51.47 17.70 19.33
N GLY A 232 -52.24 17.14 20.27
CA GLY A 232 -53.15 16.02 20.01
C GLY A 232 -53.60 15.29 21.27
N ASN A 233 -54.73 15.72 21.83
CA ASN A 233 -55.36 15.20 23.05
C ASN A 233 -56.48 14.18 22.71
N GLY A 234 -56.73 13.24 23.62
CA GLY A 234 -57.91 12.35 23.67
C GLY A 234 -57.58 10.86 23.44
N GLY A 235 -58.02 9.89 24.23
CA GLY A 235 -58.86 9.83 25.43
C GLY A 235 -59.45 8.42 25.57
N GLY A 236 -59.42 7.85 26.78
CA GLY A 236 -60.38 6.82 27.26
C GLY A 236 -59.98 5.34 27.24
N GLY A 237 -60.13 4.66 28.40
CA GLY A 237 -60.52 3.24 28.44
C GLY A 237 -59.83 2.31 29.46
N SER A 238 -60.40 2.23 30.66
CA SER A 238 -60.30 1.21 31.74
C SER A 238 -60.01 -0.24 31.31
N SER A 239 -59.35 -1.15 32.05
CA SER A 239 -59.76 -1.73 33.34
C SER A 239 -58.90 -2.97 33.70
N ALA A 240 -58.75 -3.23 35.02
CA ALA A 240 -58.56 -4.51 35.77
C ALA A 240 -57.48 -5.53 35.30
N GLY A 241 -56.69 -6.24 36.12
CA GLY A 241 -56.65 -6.58 37.54
C GLY A 241 -55.97 -7.96 37.68
N GLY A 242 -55.26 -8.27 38.77
CA GLY A 242 -54.96 -9.67 39.14
C GLY A 242 -53.51 -10.07 39.51
N MET A 243 -53.24 -10.06 40.83
CA MET A 243 -52.61 -11.08 41.69
C MET A 243 -51.40 -11.96 41.26
N GLN A 244 -50.47 -12.05 42.21
CA GLN A 244 -49.30 -12.95 42.36
C GLN A 244 -49.54 -14.45 42.11
N ARG A 245 -48.50 -15.16 41.64
CA ARG A 245 -47.78 -16.28 42.34
C ARG A 245 -46.79 -17.02 41.42
N GLY A 246 -45.64 -17.39 42.00
CA GLY A 246 -44.97 -18.69 41.73
C GLY A 246 -43.77 -18.71 40.76
N SER A 247 -42.56 -18.76 41.33
CA SER A 247 -41.40 -19.42 40.68
C SER A 247 -41.59 -20.95 40.76
N PRO A 248 -41.03 -21.72 39.81
CA PRO A 248 -39.77 -22.38 40.13
C PRO A 248 -38.74 -22.43 38.99
N THR A 249 -37.52 -22.70 39.43
CA THR A 249 -36.22 -22.79 38.77
C THR A 249 -36.19 -23.62 37.48
N SER A 250 -35.60 -23.06 36.41
CA SER A 250 -35.07 -23.83 35.26
C SER A 250 -33.79 -23.17 34.74
N LEU A 251 -32.87 -24.01 34.28
CA LEU A 251 -31.46 -23.78 34.00
C LEU A 251 -31.21 -22.56 33.11
N GLN A 252 -30.44 -21.60 33.64
CA GLN A 252 -30.02 -20.41 32.91
C GLN A 252 -28.87 -20.77 31.96
N VAL A 253 -29.22 -21.12 30.73
CA VAL A 253 -28.28 -21.12 29.60
C VAL A 253 -28.01 -19.66 29.26
N THR A 254 -26.81 -19.17 29.55
CA THR A 254 -26.34 -17.86 29.09
C THR A 254 -26.29 -17.86 27.56
N PRO A 255 -26.94 -16.92 26.86
CA PRO A 255 -26.75 -16.78 25.42
C PRO A 255 -25.29 -16.41 25.13
N PRO A 256 -24.73 -16.82 23.97
CA PRO A 256 -23.37 -16.45 23.60
C PRO A 256 -23.26 -14.92 23.54
N PRO A 257 -22.08 -14.33 23.83
CA PRO A 257 -21.90 -12.90 23.73
C PRO A 257 -22.20 -12.45 22.30
N ALA A 258 -23.11 -11.48 22.16
CA ALA A 258 -23.37 -10.83 20.89
C ALA A 258 -22.05 -10.29 20.31
N PRO A 259 -21.84 -10.35 18.98
CA PRO A 259 -20.65 -9.79 18.36
C PRO A 259 -20.52 -8.30 18.74
N PRO A 260 -19.29 -7.79 18.93
CA PRO A 260 -19.08 -6.42 19.36
C PRO A 260 -19.76 -5.47 18.37
N LEU A 261 -20.70 -4.68 18.87
CA LEU A 261 -21.35 -3.60 18.13
C LEU A 261 -20.28 -2.73 17.48
N LEU A 262 -20.28 -2.67 16.14
CA LEU A 262 -19.48 -1.73 15.39
C LEU A 262 -19.74 -0.31 15.92
N ASP A 263 -18.70 0.36 16.38
CA ASP A 263 -18.77 1.77 16.79
C ASP A 263 -19.05 2.68 15.58
N CYS A 264 -20.32 2.90 15.26
CA CYS A 264 -20.83 3.72 14.15
C CYS A 264 -20.57 5.24 14.28
N LYS A 265 -19.69 5.69 15.19
CA LYS A 265 -19.46 7.12 15.48
C LYS A 265 -18.35 7.76 14.63
N THR A 266 -17.67 6.99 13.79
CA THR A 266 -16.55 7.46 12.96
C THR A 266 -16.93 7.44 11.48
N ASN A 267 -16.58 8.49 10.72
CA ASN A 267 -16.78 8.56 9.27
C ASN A 267 -15.41 8.78 8.59
N PRO A 268 -14.89 7.80 7.83
CA PRO A 268 -15.47 6.48 7.58
C PRO A 268 -15.43 5.58 8.85
N PRO A 269 -16.23 4.50 8.87
CA PRO A 269 -16.19 3.52 9.96
C PRO A 269 -14.78 2.96 10.18
N THR A 270 -14.46 2.60 11.43
CA THR A 270 -13.10 2.15 11.80
C THR A 270 -12.64 0.91 11.01
N PHE A 271 -13.56 0.00 10.65
CA PHE A 271 -13.24 -1.20 9.87
C PHE A 271 -12.60 -0.87 8.51
N VAL A 272 -12.96 0.26 7.89
CA VAL A 272 -12.44 0.68 6.58
C VAL A 272 -10.93 0.86 6.66
N PHE A 273 -10.45 1.46 7.74
CA PHE A 273 -9.01 1.63 7.96
C PHE A 273 -8.34 0.30 8.30
N VAL A 274 -8.95 -0.54 9.14
CA VAL A 274 -8.41 -1.86 9.49
C VAL A 274 -8.24 -2.72 8.22
N GLN A 275 -9.25 -2.77 7.35
CA GLN A 275 -9.18 -3.49 6.08
C GLN A 275 -8.14 -2.89 5.12
N GLY A 276 -7.99 -1.56 5.07
CA GLY A 276 -6.89 -0.95 4.32
C GLY A 276 -5.51 -1.41 4.81
N TRP A 277 -5.32 -1.51 6.12
CA TRP A 277 -4.09 -2.00 6.74
C TRP A 277 -3.87 -3.50 6.52
N GLN A 278 -4.93 -4.31 6.51
CA GLN A 278 -4.87 -5.73 6.19
C GLN A 278 -4.40 -5.98 4.75
N LEU A 279 -4.95 -5.23 3.79
CA LEU A 279 -4.53 -5.34 2.39
C LEU A 279 -3.09 -4.86 2.21
N LEU A 280 -2.68 -3.80 2.93
CA LEU A 280 -1.28 -3.35 2.94
C LEU A 280 -0.34 -4.39 3.54
N ALA A 281 -0.73 -5.07 4.61
CA ALA A 281 0.04 -6.14 5.25
C ALA A 281 0.33 -7.31 4.29
N LEU A 282 -0.63 -7.66 3.43
CA LEU A 282 -0.44 -8.62 2.34
C LEU A 282 0.50 -8.07 1.28
N ALA A 283 0.27 -6.84 0.81
CA ALA A 283 1.05 -6.23 -0.27
C ALA A 283 2.54 -6.06 0.07
N VAL A 284 2.88 -5.55 1.26
CA VAL A 284 4.29 -5.33 1.67
C VAL A 284 5.08 -6.63 1.88
N SER A 285 4.37 -7.76 2.04
CA SER A 285 4.95 -9.10 2.14
C SER A 285 5.16 -9.76 0.76
N LEU A 286 4.73 -9.08 -0.32
CA LEU A 286 4.75 -9.59 -1.69
C LEU A 286 5.74 -8.82 -2.56
N PHE A 287 5.67 -7.49 -2.54
CA PHE A 287 6.56 -6.60 -3.30
C PHE A 287 6.76 -5.26 -2.60
N ILE A 288 7.72 -4.49 -3.08
CA ILE A 288 8.07 -3.16 -2.55
C ILE A 288 8.17 -2.14 -3.70
N PRO A 289 7.88 -0.85 -3.46
CA PRO A 289 8.12 0.18 -4.48
C PRO A 289 9.60 0.23 -4.87
N ARG A 290 9.91 0.15 -6.17
CA ARG A 290 11.27 0.33 -6.69
C ARG A 290 11.75 1.80 -6.63
N ASN A 291 10.81 2.74 -6.53
CA ASN A 291 11.10 4.16 -6.41
C ASN A 291 11.48 4.51 -4.95
N ASN A 292 12.73 4.94 -4.73
CA ASN A 292 13.25 5.31 -3.41
C ASN A 292 12.42 6.39 -2.69
N ARG A 293 11.83 7.34 -3.42
CA ARG A 293 10.97 8.38 -2.85
C ARG A 293 9.70 7.78 -2.26
N LEU A 294 9.07 6.86 -2.99
CA LEU A 294 7.85 6.17 -2.53
C LEU A 294 8.16 5.16 -1.43
N LEU A 295 9.30 4.47 -1.50
CA LEU A 295 9.77 3.59 -0.42
C LEU A 295 10.02 4.38 0.87
N TRP A 296 10.67 5.54 0.79
CA TRP A 296 10.84 6.45 1.92
C TRP A 296 9.48 6.87 2.50
N TYR A 297 8.56 7.28 1.64
CA TYR A 297 7.23 7.71 2.07
C TYR A 297 6.43 6.58 2.73
N LEU A 298 6.49 5.37 2.18
CA LEU A 298 5.90 4.17 2.79
C LEU A 298 6.51 3.92 4.18
N LYS A 299 7.84 3.88 4.32
CA LYS A 299 8.51 3.70 5.63
C LYS A 299 8.07 4.75 6.65
N LEU A 300 8.01 6.01 6.22
CA LEU A 300 7.55 7.12 7.06
C LEU A 300 6.08 6.95 7.48
N HIS A 301 5.20 6.58 6.54
CA HIS A 301 3.79 6.33 6.82
C HIS A 301 3.59 5.18 7.82
N LEU A 302 4.31 4.07 7.65
CA LEU A 302 4.28 2.93 8.57
C LEU A 302 4.73 3.34 9.96
N HIS A 303 5.85 4.06 10.06
CA HIS A 303 6.39 4.54 11.33
C HIS A 303 5.43 5.48 12.06
N ARG A 304 4.83 6.44 11.34
CA ARG A 304 3.88 7.42 11.92
C ARG A 304 2.60 6.78 12.45
N ASN A 305 2.17 5.68 11.86
CA ASN A 305 0.93 5.00 12.22
C ASN A 305 1.15 3.83 13.19
N ALA A 306 2.39 3.37 13.40
CA ALA A 306 2.70 2.29 14.32
C ALA A 306 2.33 2.68 15.77
N ASP A 307 1.43 1.91 16.36
CA ASP A 307 0.93 2.13 17.73
C ASP A 307 0.37 0.82 18.29
N SER A 308 0.85 0.39 19.46
CA SER A 308 0.43 -0.87 20.08
C SER A 308 -0.98 -0.81 20.70
N LYS A 309 -1.55 0.40 20.85
CA LYS A 309 -2.85 0.61 21.51
C LYS A 309 -4.03 0.50 20.57
N SER A 310 -3.86 0.81 19.29
CA SER A 310 -4.92 0.77 18.28
C SER A 310 -4.75 -0.41 17.32
N GLU A 311 -5.88 -0.98 16.85
CA GLU A 311 -5.83 -2.09 15.89
C GLU A 311 -5.11 -1.72 14.59
N CYS A 312 -5.35 -0.52 14.05
CA CYS A 312 -4.64 -0.03 12.88
C CYS A 312 -3.13 0.13 13.15
N GLY A 313 -2.75 0.62 14.34
CA GLY A 313 -1.34 0.81 14.67
C GLY A 313 -0.58 -0.50 14.86
N LYS A 314 -1.25 -1.54 15.34
CA LYS A 314 -0.71 -2.91 15.40
C LYS A 314 -0.41 -3.44 13.99
N TYR A 315 -1.34 -3.29 13.05
CA TYR A 315 -1.08 -3.67 11.66
C TYR A 315 0.02 -2.83 11.02
N ALA A 316 0.08 -1.51 11.28
CA ALA A 316 1.16 -0.66 10.79
C ALA A 316 2.54 -1.12 11.30
N ALA A 317 2.63 -1.48 12.59
CA ALA A 317 3.85 -2.04 13.18
C ALA A 317 4.22 -3.42 12.59
N TYR A 318 3.25 -4.26 12.25
CA TYR A 318 3.50 -5.49 11.49
C TYR A 318 4.02 -5.18 10.08
N CYS A 319 3.34 -4.30 9.33
CA CYS A 319 3.74 -3.90 7.98
C CYS A 319 5.17 -3.36 7.95
N GLN A 320 5.58 -2.62 8.99
CA GLN A 320 6.95 -2.12 9.12
C GLN A 320 7.97 -3.26 9.18
N ARG A 321 7.73 -4.28 10.01
CA ARG A 321 8.61 -5.46 10.09
C ARG A 321 8.60 -6.29 8.81
N ALA A 322 7.41 -6.52 8.25
CA ALA A 322 7.23 -7.27 7.01
C ALA A 322 7.96 -6.59 5.84
N LEU A 323 7.87 -5.26 5.73
CA LEU A 323 8.60 -4.48 4.72
C LEU A 323 10.11 -4.67 4.81
N GLU A 324 10.69 -4.62 6.01
CA GLU A 324 12.14 -4.83 6.17
C GLU A 324 12.55 -6.27 5.81
N ARG A 325 11.71 -7.27 6.14
CA ARG A 325 11.97 -8.65 5.71
C ARG A 325 11.86 -8.84 4.20
N THR A 326 10.92 -8.16 3.53
CA THR A 326 10.82 -8.18 2.06
C THR A 326 11.97 -7.41 1.41
N LEU A 327 12.50 -6.35 2.03
CA LEU A 327 13.72 -5.67 1.58
C LEU A 327 14.94 -6.58 1.67
N GLN A 328 15.04 -7.39 2.73
CA GLN A 328 16.16 -8.30 2.95
C GLN A 328 16.09 -9.55 2.06
N ASN A 329 14.91 -10.17 1.96
CA ASN A 329 14.71 -11.48 1.33
C ASN A 329 14.03 -11.38 -0.06
N GLY A 330 13.90 -10.17 -0.60
CA GLY A 330 13.27 -9.92 -1.90
C GLY A 330 11.74 -10.01 -1.92
N GLY A 331 11.13 -9.79 -3.08
CA GLY A 331 9.69 -10.00 -3.31
C GLY A 331 9.34 -11.47 -3.56
N ARG A 332 8.10 -11.76 -3.99
CA ARG A 332 7.68 -13.06 -4.52
C ARG A 332 6.95 -12.89 -5.85
N GLU A 333 6.85 -13.99 -6.61
CA GLU A 333 6.22 -14.04 -7.94
C GLU A 333 4.84 -14.72 -7.92
N ALA A 334 4.38 -15.21 -6.76
CA ALA A 334 3.08 -15.86 -6.60
C ALA A 334 2.16 -15.04 -5.68
N LYS A 335 0.88 -14.92 -6.06
CA LYS A 335 -0.12 -14.26 -5.22
C LYS A 335 -0.33 -15.02 -3.90
N PRO A 336 -0.83 -14.36 -2.84
CA PRO A 336 -1.15 -15.02 -1.58
C PRO A 336 -2.16 -16.17 -1.74
N SER A 337 -1.94 -17.27 -1.03
CA SER A 337 -2.93 -18.35 -0.92
C SER A 337 -4.14 -17.92 -0.10
N ARG A 338 -5.24 -18.68 -0.16
CA ARG A 338 -6.41 -18.42 0.70
C ARG A 338 -6.03 -18.45 2.18
N MET A 339 -5.19 -19.40 2.60
CA MET A 339 -4.71 -19.50 3.98
C MET A 339 -3.93 -18.24 4.38
N GLU A 340 -3.03 -17.75 3.52
CA GLU A 340 -2.24 -16.54 3.76
C GLU A 340 -3.17 -15.35 3.99
N VAL A 341 -4.13 -15.13 3.09
CA VAL A 341 -5.10 -14.03 3.22
C VAL A 341 -5.88 -14.13 4.53
N LEU A 342 -6.48 -15.29 4.83
CA LEU A 342 -7.26 -15.46 6.05
C LEU A 342 -6.47 -15.24 7.32
N SER A 343 -5.20 -15.65 7.35
CA SER A 343 -4.34 -15.45 8.52
C SER A 343 -4.07 -13.98 8.83
N ILE A 344 -4.15 -13.08 7.83
CA ILE A 344 -4.02 -11.63 8.01
C ILE A 344 -5.38 -10.97 8.30
N LEU A 345 -6.45 -11.44 7.64
CA LEU A 345 -7.79 -10.86 7.80
C LEU A 345 -8.45 -11.20 9.13
N LEU A 346 -8.27 -12.45 9.60
CA LEU A 346 -8.96 -12.96 10.79
C LEU A 346 -8.10 -12.90 12.05
N LYS A 347 -6.78 -12.77 11.91
CA LYS A 347 -5.84 -12.67 13.03
C LYS A 347 -4.93 -11.47 12.80
N ASN A 348 -4.80 -10.61 13.79
CA ASN A 348 -3.89 -9.49 13.70
C ASN A 348 -2.44 -10.03 13.85
N PRO A 349 -1.60 -9.95 12.79
CA PRO A 349 -0.27 -10.54 12.77
C PRO A 349 0.74 -9.78 13.66
N TYR A 350 0.31 -8.71 14.33
CA TYR A 350 1.10 -8.06 15.37
C TYR A 350 1.33 -8.95 16.59
N HIS A 351 0.32 -9.73 16.99
CA HIS A 351 0.36 -10.53 18.23
C HIS A 351 1.30 -11.73 18.14
N HIS A 352 1.52 -12.22 16.92
CA HIS A 352 2.46 -13.29 16.61
C HIS A 352 3.20 -12.87 15.35
N SER A 353 4.49 -12.51 15.49
CA SER A 353 5.31 -12.03 14.36
C SER A 353 5.40 -13.01 13.19
N LEU A 354 5.08 -14.29 13.43
CA LEU A 354 4.98 -15.36 12.44
C LEU A 354 3.50 -15.77 12.30
N PRO A 355 2.75 -15.17 11.37
CA PRO A 355 1.30 -15.35 11.29
C PRO A 355 0.85 -16.68 10.67
N HIS A 356 1.76 -17.42 10.03
CA HIS A 356 1.47 -18.68 9.37
C HIS A 356 2.15 -19.83 10.11
N ALA A 357 1.61 -21.05 9.99
CA ALA A 357 2.23 -22.25 10.52
C ALA A 357 1.84 -23.48 9.68
N ILE A 358 2.79 -24.39 9.47
CA ILE A 358 2.57 -25.65 8.75
C ILE A 358 3.20 -26.82 9.52
N PRO A 359 2.60 -28.02 9.47
CA PRO A 359 3.25 -29.23 9.98
C PRO A 359 4.37 -29.67 9.03
N VAL A 360 5.49 -30.10 9.59
CA VAL A 360 6.60 -30.75 8.89
C VAL A 360 6.67 -32.19 9.37
N HIS A 361 6.52 -33.14 8.45
CA HIS A 361 6.56 -34.56 8.74
C HIS A 361 8.00 -35.09 8.68
N MET A 362 8.36 -35.92 9.65
CA MET A 362 9.68 -36.55 9.77
C MET A 362 9.63 -38.00 9.33
N LEU A 363 10.78 -38.55 8.90
CA LEU A 363 10.90 -39.94 8.45
C LEU A 363 10.58 -40.98 9.55
N ASN A 364 10.63 -40.59 10.83
CA ASN A 364 10.26 -41.44 11.96
C ASN A 364 8.74 -41.40 12.29
N GLY A 365 7.93 -40.71 11.48
CA GLY A 365 6.49 -40.55 11.66
C GLY A 365 6.08 -39.44 12.64
N ALA A 366 7.04 -38.74 13.27
CA ALA A 366 6.75 -37.54 14.07
C ALA A 366 6.43 -36.36 13.15
N TYR A 367 5.80 -35.32 13.71
CA TYR A 367 5.65 -34.03 13.04
C TYR A 367 5.92 -32.87 14.00
N GLN A 368 6.39 -31.75 13.47
CA GLN A 368 6.59 -30.51 14.20
C GLN A 368 5.89 -29.37 13.45
N VAL A 369 5.19 -28.50 14.18
CA VAL A 369 4.49 -27.35 13.58
C VAL A 369 5.39 -26.13 13.69
N ILE A 370 5.84 -25.62 12.55
CA ILE A 370 6.75 -24.48 12.48
C ILE A 370 6.00 -23.26 11.97
N SER A 371 6.19 -22.14 12.66
CA SER A 371 5.60 -20.86 12.29
C SER A 371 6.53 -20.08 11.37
N PHE A 372 5.97 -19.26 10.48
CA PHE A 372 6.71 -18.44 9.53
C PHE A 372 5.91 -17.19 9.10
N ASP A 373 6.56 -16.29 8.38
CA ASP A 373 5.96 -15.11 7.75
C ASP A 373 6.10 -15.12 6.22
N GLY A 374 5.51 -14.13 5.55
CA GLY A 374 5.50 -14.03 4.09
C GLY A 374 6.87 -13.86 3.42
N SER A 375 7.94 -13.61 4.21
CA SER A 375 9.31 -13.44 3.72
C SER A 375 10.27 -14.53 4.21
N THR A 376 9.78 -15.52 4.96
CA THR A 376 10.59 -16.61 5.49
C THR A 376 11.09 -17.52 4.37
N THR A 377 12.40 -17.68 4.28
CA THR A 377 13.05 -18.60 3.34
C THR A 377 13.03 -20.03 3.87
N ILE A 378 13.26 -21.01 2.99
CA ILE A 378 13.37 -22.42 3.38
C ILE A 378 14.57 -22.64 4.29
N GLU A 379 15.66 -21.91 4.09
CA GLU A 379 16.83 -21.93 4.99
C GLU A 379 16.49 -21.45 6.41
N GLU A 380 15.83 -20.29 6.54
CA GLU A 380 15.40 -19.76 7.85
C GLU A 380 14.43 -20.72 8.55
N PHE A 381 13.51 -21.31 7.79
CA PHE A 381 12.54 -22.26 8.28
C PHE A 381 13.19 -23.56 8.76
N LEU A 382 14.14 -24.10 7.99
CA LEU A 382 14.93 -25.28 8.36
C LEU A 382 15.77 -25.03 9.62
N SER A 383 16.37 -23.84 9.73
CA SER A 383 17.13 -23.46 10.93
C SER A 383 16.24 -23.49 12.17
N THR A 384 15.03 -22.92 12.07
CA THR A 384 14.03 -22.94 13.15
C THR A 384 13.61 -24.37 13.50
N LEU A 385 13.30 -25.19 12.49
CA LEU A 385 12.92 -26.59 12.68
C LEU A 385 14.03 -27.39 13.38
N ASN A 386 15.26 -27.27 12.91
CA ASN A 386 16.42 -27.97 13.47
C ASN A 386 16.63 -27.58 14.93
N GLN A 387 16.46 -26.30 15.27
CA GLN A 387 16.53 -25.84 16.65
C GLN A 387 15.42 -26.45 17.52
N GLU A 388 14.17 -26.48 17.04
CA GLU A 388 13.03 -27.01 17.82
C GLU A 388 13.15 -28.53 18.09
N ILE A 389 13.71 -29.29 17.16
CA ILE A 389 13.87 -30.75 17.31
C ILE A 389 15.21 -31.16 17.95
N GLY A 390 16.08 -30.21 18.27
CA GLY A 390 17.41 -30.47 18.83
C GLY A 390 18.39 -31.11 17.85
N SER A 391 18.23 -30.84 16.54
CA SER A 391 19.14 -31.28 15.49
C SER A 391 20.35 -30.35 15.36
N ARG A 392 21.35 -30.78 14.58
CA ARG A 392 22.47 -29.93 14.18
C ARG A 392 21.97 -28.81 13.26
N ASP A 393 22.76 -27.75 13.18
CA ASP A 393 22.51 -26.64 12.25
C ASP A 393 22.37 -27.13 10.80
N SER A 394 21.59 -26.40 9.99
CA SER A 394 21.31 -26.73 8.60
C SER A 394 22.58 -26.96 7.76
N ALA A 395 23.67 -26.25 8.06
CA ALA A 395 24.94 -26.43 7.36
C ALA A 395 25.65 -27.78 7.68
N GLN A 396 25.27 -28.45 8.75
CA GLN A 396 25.92 -29.66 9.27
C GLN A 396 24.99 -30.87 9.36
N SER A 397 23.68 -30.66 9.29
CA SER A 397 22.68 -31.73 9.49
C SER A 397 22.53 -32.60 8.25
N GLY A 398 22.73 -32.04 7.05
CA GLY A 398 22.50 -32.72 5.78
C GLY A 398 21.02 -32.94 5.44
N PHE A 399 20.09 -32.40 6.24
CA PHE A 399 18.65 -32.47 5.99
C PHE A 399 18.15 -31.26 5.22
N THR A 400 17.12 -31.47 4.40
CA THR A 400 16.39 -30.43 3.68
C THR A 400 14.90 -30.74 3.67
N LEU A 401 14.08 -29.79 3.21
CA LEU A 401 12.65 -30.01 3.02
C LEU A 401 12.36 -30.54 1.62
N PHE A 402 11.36 -31.40 1.56
CA PHE A 402 10.70 -31.84 0.34
C PHE A 402 9.20 -31.51 0.45
N SER A 403 8.56 -31.28 -0.68
CA SER A 403 7.09 -31.20 -0.75
C SER A 403 6.54 -32.37 -1.55
N ASP A 404 5.51 -33.01 -1.00
CA ASP A 404 4.76 -34.06 -1.69
C ASP A 404 4.07 -33.48 -2.94
N ASP A 405 4.01 -34.26 -4.01
CA ASP A 405 3.20 -33.93 -5.17
C ASP A 405 1.70 -34.14 -4.87
N PRO A 406 0.83 -33.15 -5.17
CA PRO A 406 -0.60 -33.27 -4.88
C PRO A 406 -1.33 -34.31 -5.75
N ILE A 407 -0.72 -34.75 -6.85
CA ILE A 407 -1.29 -35.69 -7.82
C ILE A 407 -0.60 -37.05 -7.70
N GLU A 408 0.73 -37.07 -7.69
CA GLU A 408 1.55 -38.29 -7.66
C GLU A 408 2.02 -38.63 -6.25
N LYS A 409 1.40 -39.63 -5.62
CA LYS A 409 1.60 -39.96 -4.20
C LYS A 409 3.04 -40.31 -3.77
N ASP A 410 3.87 -40.75 -4.71
CA ASP A 410 5.24 -41.20 -4.42
C ASP A 410 6.30 -40.23 -5.01
N LEU A 411 5.87 -39.06 -5.52
CA LEU A 411 6.76 -38.05 -6.05
C LEU A 411 6.97 -36.94 -5.02
N GLU A 412 8.24 -36.69 -4.70
CA GLU A 412 8.67 -35.60 -3.83
C GLU A 412 9.44 -34.55 -4.64
N HIS A 413 9.14 -33.28 -4.42
CA HIS A 413 9.85 -32.17 -5.05
C HIS A 413 10.87 -31.58 -4.09
N PHE A 414 12.11 -31.46 -4.57
CA PHE A 414 13.15 -30.72 -3.87
C PHE A 414 12.79 -29.23 -3.81
N ILE A 415 13.02 -28.61 -2.66
CA ILE A 415 12.74 -27.19 -2.46
C ILE A 415 14.05 -26.44 -2.25
N GLU A 416 14.28 -25.41 -3.07
CA GLU A 416 15.46 -24.55 -2.97
C GLU A 416 15.49 -23.77 -1.65
N LEU A 417 16.67 -23.68 -1.02
CA LEU A 417 16.86 -23.00 0.27
C LEU A 417 16.49 -21.50 0.25
N GLN A 418 16.67 -20.86 -0.90
CA GLN A 418 16.35 -19.43 -1.09
C GLN A 418 14.87 -19.18 -1.45
N ALA A 419 14.12 -20.23 -1.76
CA ALA A 419 12.69 -20.10 -2.00
C ALA A 419 11.96 -19.69 -0.71
N LYS A 420 10.81 -19.04 -0.86
CA LYS A 420 9.98 -18.65 0.29
C LYS A 420 8.97 -19.74 0.62
N VAL A 421 8.88 -20.13 1.89
CA VAL A 421 7.99 -21.21 2.39
C VAL A 421 6.55 -21.01 1.95
N ILE A 422 6.08 -19.77 2.07
CA ILE A 422 4.71 -19.36 1.76
C ILE A 422 4.29 -19.62 0.30
N ILE A 423 5.24 -19.72 -0.65
CA ILE A 423 4.95 -20.03 -2.07
C ILE A 423 4.48 -21.48 -2.23
N LEU A 424 4.95 -22.40 -1.38
CA LEU A 424 4.53 -23.80 -1.41
C LEU A 424 3.03 -23.97 -1.15
N LEU A 425 2.47 -23.08 -0.33
CA LEU A 425 1.03 -23.03 -0.04
C LEU A 425 0.20 -22.46 -1.18
N CYS A 426 0.83 -21.83 -2.17
CA CYS A 426 0.15 -21.24 -3.32
C CYS A 426 0.02 -22.24 -4.48
N LYS A 427 0.90 -23.25 -4.54
CA LYS A 427 0.89 -24.28 -5.59
C LYS A 427 -0.06 -25.46 -5.28
N THR A 428 -0.48 -25.61 -4.04
CA THR A 428 -1.23 -26.77 -3.53
C THR A 428 -2.72 -26.49 -3.26
N GLY A 429 -3.21 -25.27 -3.55
CA GLY A 429 -4.55 -24.81 -3.17
C GLY A 429 -5.36 -24.16 -4.27
#